data_AF-A0A828YYJ3-F1
#
_entry.id   AF-A0A828YYJ3-F1
#
_cell.length_a   1.000
_cell.length_b   1.000
_cell.length_c   1.000
_cell.angle_alpha   90.00
_cell.angle_beta   90.00
_cell.angle_gamma   90.00
#
_symmetry.space_group_name_H-M   'P 1'
#
loop_
_entity.id
_entity.type
_entity.pdbx_description
1 polymer ?
#
loop_
_entity_poly.entity_id
_entity_poly.type
_entity_poly.pdbx_seq_one_letter_code
_entity_poly.pdbx_strand_id
1 'polypeptide(L)'
;MTLTLPLIHEMGNILGEFAVDQDIRAGIISGPDGDFCLGLDPDAILNSSTDEIAKIMAGIFEMFGSLISFPKPLIAEVGGNAVGGGAIIVYTCDYRYMVDGKGRIGFAEPLVGLPITRTLVLRMRQVMVPSSVSEAAMEGALYKPTDAVQNGLLSEVGISLEELRKKSLSKINVLNEFPRRQWSKQKEL
;
A
#
# COMPACT_ATOMS: atom_id res chain seq x y z
N MET A 1 -2.69 -13.33 -3.74
CA MET A 1 -3.39 -13.27 -2.43
C MET A 1 -4.54 -12.28 -2.50
N THR A 2 -5.64 -12.51 -1.79
CA THR A 2 -6.77 -11.56 -1.66
C THR A 2 -6.81 -10.95 -0.26
N LEU A 3 -7.45 -9.79 -0.13
CA LEU A 3 -7.58 -9.05 1.11
C LEU A 3 -8.81 -9.54 1.87
N THR A 4 -8.62 -10.45 2.82
CA THR A 4 -9.72 -10.99 3.64
C THR A 4 -9.86 -10.23 4.96
N LEU A 5 -11.05 -10.28 5.58
CA LEU A 5 -11.27 -9.65 6.89
C LEU A 5 -10.27 -10.12 7.98
N PRO A 6 -9.94 -11.42 8.10
CA PRO A 6 -8.89 -11.86 9.01
C PRO A 6 -7.54 -11.21 8.74
N LEU A 7 -7.11 -11.13 7.47
CA LEU A 7 -5.84 -10.50 7.10
C LEU A 7 -5.83 -9.00 7.42
N ILE A 8 -6.94 -8.31 7.17
CA ILE A 8 -7.12 -6.91 7.51
C ILE A 8 -6.92 -6.68 9.02
N HIS A 9 -7.59 -7.48 9.85
CA HIS A 9 -7.46 -7.37 11.31
C HIS A 9 -6.05 -7.73 11.81
N GLU A 10 -5.46 -8.80 11.28
CA GLU A 10 -4.10 -9.22 11.63
C GLU A 10 -3.08 -8.11 11.33
N MET A 11 -3.15 -7.51 10.14
CA MET A 11 -2.27 -6.42 9.77
C MET A 11 -2.49 -5.18 10.66
N GLY A 12 -3.74 -4.84 10.99
CA GLY A 12 -4.07 -3.76 11.92
C GLY A 12 -3.43 -3.97 13.30
N ASN A 13 -3.53 -5.19 13.85
CA ASN A 13 -2.93 -5.55 15.14
C ASN A 13 -1.40 -5.43 15.11
N ILE A 14 -0.75 -5.98 14.08
CA ILE A 14 0.71 -5.91 13.92
C ILE A 14 1.17 -4.44 13.81
N LEU A 15 0.46 -3.61 13.04
CA LEU A 15 0.77 -2.18 12.94
C LEU A 15 0.61 -1.47 14.29
N GLY A 16 -0.41 -1.82 15.08
CA GLY A 16 -0.62 -1.30 16.42
C GLY A 16 0.54 -1.63 17.37
N GLU A 17 0.96 -2.89 17.40
CA GLU A 17 2.11 -3.35 18.18
C GLU A 17 3.41 -2.64 17.74
N PHE A 18 3.64 -2.61 16.42
CA PHE A 18 4.82 -1.99 15.84
C PHE A 18 4.87 -0.48 16.06
N ALA A 19 3.72 0.20 16.15
CA ALA A 19 3.68 1.64 16.36
C ALA A 19 4.23 2.03 17.74
N VAL A 20 3.94 1.24 18.78
CA VAL A 20 4.29 1.58 20.17
C VAL A 20 5.64 1.00 20.63
N ASP A 21 6.09 -0.11 20.04
CA ASP A 21 7.36 -0.75 20.37
C ASP A 21 8.54 0.16 20.05
N GLN A 22 9.31 0.60 21.05
CA GLN A 22 10.42 1.52 20.81
C GLN A 22 11.61 0.87 20.08
N ASP A 23 11.75 -0.45 20.08
CA ASP A 23 12.87 -1.12 19.43
C ASP A 23 12.68 -1.25 17.93
N ILE A 24 11.43 -1.20 17.46
CA ILE A 24 11.10 -1.20 16.03
C ILE A 24 11.35 0.18 15.41
N ARG A 25 12.23 0.22 14.40
CA ARG A 25 12.60 1.43 13.67
C ARG A 25 11.75 1.69 12.44
N ALA A 26 11.42 0.65 11.69
CA ALA A 26 10.67 0.72 10.43
C ALA A 26 9.99 -0.62 10.18
N GLY A 27 8.93 -0.63 9.39
CA GLY A 27 8.26 -1.84 8.93
C GLY A 27 8.50 -2.08 7.44
N ILE A 28 8.60 -3.35 7.06
CA ILE A 28 8.58 -3.78 5.66
C ILE A 28 7.30 -4.59 5.46
N ILE A 29 6.49 -4.20 4.48
CA ILE A 29 5.30 -4.93 4.04
C ILE A 29 5.64 -5.62 2.72
N SER A 30 5.60 -6.96 2.72
CA SER A 30 5.85 -7.79 1.55
C SER A 30 4.74 -8.82 1.40
N GLY A 31 4.49 -9.23 0.16
CA GLY A 31 3.57 -10.33 -0.17
C GLY A 31 4.28 -11.66 -0.37
N PRO A 32 3.53 -12.73 -0.68
CA PRO A 32 4.09 -14.01 -1.12
C PRO A 32 4.78 -13.89 -2.48
N ASP A 33 5.46 -14.97 -2.92
CA ASP A 33 6.00 -15.04 -4.28
C ASP A 33 4.87 -14.91 -5.33
N GLY A 34 5.11 -14.11 -6.36
CA GLY A 34 4.12 -13.78 -7.38
C GLY A 34 3.31 -12.52 -7.04
N ASP A 35 1.98 -12.62 -7.02
CA ASP A 35 1.11 -11.47 -6.77
C ASP A 35 1.14 -11.02 -5.32
N PHE A 36 1.37 -9.71 -5.12
CA PHE A 36 1.41 -9.09 -3.81
C PHE A 36 0.03 -9.15 -3.14
N CYS A 37 -0.97 -8.49 -3.73
CA CYS A 37 -2.34 -8.48 -3.23
C CYS A 37 -3.28 -7.99 -4.33
N LEU A 38 -4.33 -8.75 -4.62
CA LEU A 38 -5.32 -8.45 -5.66
C LEU A 38 -6.53 -7.65 -5.13
N GLY A 39 -6.49 -7.23 -3.87
CA GLY A 39 -7.61 -6.57 -3.21
C GLY A 39 -8.69 -7.56 -2.77
N LEU A 40 -9.92 -7.07 -2.64
CA LEU A 40 -11.07 -7.89 -2.28
C LEU A 40 -11.38 -8.89 -3.38
N ASP A 41 -11.78 -10.09 -2.98
CA ASP A 41 -12.31 -11.09 -3.89
C ASP A 41 -13.76 -10.69 -4.31
N PRO A 42 -14.01 -10.39 -5.60
CA PRO A 42 -15.35 -10.01 -6.06
C PRO A 42 -16.40 -11.08 -5.78
N ASP A 43 -16.04 -12.37 -5.94
CA ASP A 43 -16.98 -13.47 -5.70
C ASP A 43 -17.31 -13.58 -4.21
N ALA A 44 -16.32 -13.36 -3.33
CA ALA A 44 -16.56 -13.33 -1.89
C ALA A 44 -17.50 -12.18 -1.50
N ILE A 45 -17.35 -11.00 -2.13
CA ILE A 45 -18.24 -9.86 -1.86
C ILE A 45 -19.65 -10.10 -2.36
N LEU A 46 -19.83 -10.64 -3.58
CA LEU A 46 -21.14 -10.93 -4.15
C LEU A 46 -21.93 -11.99 -3.34
N ASN A 47 -21.22 -12.89 -2.68
CA ASN A 47 -21.82 -13.95 -1.85
C ASN A 47 -21.94 -13.57 -0.37
N SER A 48 -21.51 -12.37 0.03
CA SER A 48 -21.59 -11.89 1.42
C SER A 48 -22.93 -11.22 1.71
N SER A 49 -23.41 -11.34 2.95
CA SER A 49 -24.53 -10.56 3.47
C SER A 49 -24.16 -9.08 3.62
N THR A 50 -25.17 -8.21 3.72
CA THR A 50 -24.95 -6.76 3.95
C THR A 50 -24.15 -6.48 5.22
N ASP A 51 -24.35 -7.26 6.29
CA ASP A 51 -23.61 -7.13 7.55
C ASP A 51 -22.13 -7.52 7.40
N GLU A 52 -21.85 -8.60 6.65
CA GLU A 52 -20.48 -9.01 6.35
C GLU A 52 -19.76 -7.97 5.49
N ILE A 53 -20.42 -7.43 4.46
CA ILE A 53 -19.86 -6.34 3.65
C ILE A 53 -19.58 -5.12 4.52
N ALA A 54 -20.49 -4.74 5.42
CA ALA A 54 -20.27 -3.62 6.33
C ALA A 54 -19.04 -3.83 7.23
N LYS A 55 -18.85 -5.05 7.78
CA LYS A 55 -17.67 -5.41 8.57
C LYS A 55 -16.38 -5.36 7.75
N ILE A 56 -16.40 -5.86 6.52
CA ILE A 56 -15.26 -5.81 5.61
C ILE A 56 -14.88 -4.35 5.32
N MET A 57 -15.86 -3.52 4.97
CA MET A 57 -15.60 -2.10 4.69
C MET A 57 -15.06 -1.37 5.92
N ALA A 58 -15.65 -1.59 7.11
CA ALA A 58 -15.15 -1.02 8.36
C ALA A 58 -13.69 -1.41 8.61
N GLY A 59 -13.36 -2.69 8.49
CA GLY A 59 -11.99 -3.18 8.62
C GLY A 59 -11.02 -2.52 7.63
N ILE A 60 -11.41 -2.36 6.35
CA ILE A 60 -10.58 -1.67 5.35
C ILE A 60 -10.29 -0.22 5.77
N PHE A 61 -11.30 0.51 6.25
CA PHE A 61 -11.11 1.88 6.70
C PHE A 61 -10.19 1.97 7.92
N GLU A 62 -10.33 1.05 8.89
CA GLU A 62 -9.46 0.97 10.07
C GLU A 62 -8.01 0.64 9.69
N MET A 63 -7.82 -0.34 8.81
CA MET A 63 -6.52 -0.73 8.28
C MET A 63 -5.86 0.42 7.52
N PHE A 64 -6.61 1.08 6.63
CA PHE A 64 -6.12 2.23 5.88
C PHE A 64 -5.75 3.39 6.80
N GLY A 65 -6.58 3.68 7.81
CA GLY A 65 -6.29 4.65 8.86
C GLY A 65 -4.98 4.32 9.58
N SER A 66 -4.80 3.07 9.98
CA SER A 66 -3.60 2.59 10.68
C SER A 66 -2.34 2.74 9.83
N LEU A 67 -2.43 2.42 8.53
CA LEU A 67 -1.31 2.56 7.60
C LEU A 67 -0.92 4.01 7.36
N ILE A 68 -1.90 4.88 7.06
CA ILE A 68 -1.62 6.30 6.75
C ILE A 68 -1.12 7.06 7.98
N SER A 69 -1.59 6.70 9.19
CA SER A 69 -1.15 7.33 10.44
C SER A 69 0.04 6.61 11.10
N PHE A 70 0.62 5.59 10.47
CA PHE A 70 1.68 4.81 11.10
C PHE A 70 2.92 5.69 11.38
N PRO A 71 3.37 5.80 12.65
CA PRO A 71 4.27 6.87 13.09
C PRO A 71 5.74 6.68 12.68
N LYS A 72 6.06 5.56 12.03
CA LYS A 72 7.42 5.16 11.66
C LYS A 72 7.49 4.86 10.16
N PRO A 73 8.67 4.80 9.55
CA PRO A 73 8.79 4.45 8.14
C PRO A 73 8.20 3.08 7.80
N LEU A 74 7.44 3.01 6.71
CA LEU A 74 6.96 1.80 6.06
C LEU A 74 7.55 1.69 4.65
N ILE A 75 8.00 0.49 4.31
CA ILE A 75 8.53 0.15 2.99
C ILE A 75 7.67 -0.97 2.41
N ALA A 76 7.17 -0.80 1.19
CA ALA A 76 6.48 -1.85 0.45
C ALA A 76 7.43 -2.57 -0.52
N GLU A 77 7.41 -3.90 -0.49
CA GLU A 77 8.12 -4.79 -1.42
C GLU A 77 7.10 -5.59 -2.25
N VAL A 78 6.98 -5.25 -3.53
CA VAL A 78 5.92 -5.77 -4.40
C VAL A 78 6.50 -6.70 -5.46
N GLY A 79 6.21 -7.99 -5.36
CA GLY A 79 6.71 -9.01 -6.30
C GLY A 79 5.95 -9.07 -7.63
N GLY A 80 4.67 -8.70 -7.62
CA GLY A 80 3.74 -8.91 -8.74
C GLY A 80 2.52 -8.01 -8.62
N ASN A 81 1.34 -8.48 -9.00
CA ASN A 81 0.17 -7.59 -9.04
C ASN A 81 -0.20 -7.03 -7.65
N ALA A 82 -0.44 -5.72 -7.59
CA ALA A 82 -0.93 -4.99 -6.43
C ALA A 82 -2.14 -4.16 -6.86
N VAL A 83 -3.35 -4.68 -6.68
CA VAL A 83 -4.58 -4.14 -7.29
C VAL A 83 -5.60 -3.78 -6.21
N GLY A 84 -6.29 -2.64 -6.39
CA GLY A 84 -7.32 -2.15 -5.47
C GLY A 84 -6.77 -1.98 -4.05
N GLY A 85 -7.34 -2.69 -3.07
CA GLY A 85 -6.84 -2.73 -1.70
C GLY A 85 -5.33 -3.04 -1.58
N GLY A 86 -4.79 -3.89 -2.47
CA GLY A 86 -3.35 -4.15 -2.53
C GLY A 86 -2.54 -2.92 -2.96
N ALA A 87 -3.02 -2.18 -3.95
CA ALA A 87 -2.42 -0.91 -4.35
C ALA A 87 -2.51 0.13 -3.23
N ILE A 88 -3.62 0.17 -2.48
CA ILE A 88 -3.81 1.08 -1.34
C ILE A 88 -2.76 0.81 -0.25
N ILE A 89 -2.50 -0.46 0.10
CA ILE A 89 -1.47 -0.83 1.08
C ILE A 89 -0.09 -0.30 0.64
N VAL A 90 0.28 -0.59 -0.61
CA VAL A 90 1.55 -0.11 -1.18
C VAL A 90 1.59 1.42 -1.14
N TYR A 91 0.50 2.06 -1.56
CA TYR A 91 0.41 3.50 -1.69
C TYR A 91 0.52 4.27 -0.37
N THR A 92 0.08 3.67 0.73
CA THR A 92 0.25 4.22 2.08
C THR A 92 1.68 4.10 2.63
N CYS A 93 2.54 3.30 2.01
CA CYS A 93 3.94 3.18 2.44
C CYS A 93 4.77 4.38 1.95
N ASP A 94 5.81 4.73 2.72
CA ASP A 94 6.68 5.88 2.42
C ASP A 94 7.59 5.59 1.22
N TYR A 95 8.15 4.36 1.19
CA TYR A 95 8.99 3.86 0.11
C TYR A 95 8.29 2.68 -0.55
N ARG A 96 8.14 2.75 -1.87
CA ARG A 96 7.31 1.80 -2.62
C ARG A 96 8.13 1.18 -3.73
N TYR A 97 8.47 -0.09 -3.55
CA TYR A 97 9.34 -0.80 -4.47
C TYR A 97 8.60 -1.96 -5.12
N MET A 98 8.82 -2.15 -6.43
CA MET A 98 8.20 -3.24 -7.19
C MET A 98 9.21 -3.94 -8.08
N VAL A 99 9.05 -5.25 -8.25
CA VAL A 99 9.83 -6.02 -9.22
C VAL A 99 9.43 -5.57 -10.63
N ASP A 100 10.42 -5.22 -11.45
CA ASP A 100 10.23 -4.91 -12.85
C ASP A 100 9.88 -6.18 -13.63
N GLY A 101 8.68 -6.22 -14.17
CA GLY A 101 8.14 -7.44 -14.76
C GLY A 101 6.68 -7.32 -15.19
N LYS A 102 5.98 -8.45 -15.16
CA LYS A 102 4.60 -8.54 -15.67
C LYS A 102 3.53 -8.02 -14.70
N GLY A 103 3.89 -7.78 -13.44
CA GLY A 103 2.95 -7.26 -12.44
C GLY A 103 2.40 -5.88 -12.84
N ARG A 104 1.22 -5.56 -12.32
CA ARG A 104 0.59 -4.25 -12.44
C ARG A 104 0.21 -3.71 -11.08
N ILE A 105 0.23 -2.39 -10.95
CA ILE A 105 -0.25 -1.69 -9.75
C ILE A 105 -1.27 -0.63 -10.13
N GLY A 106 -2.37 -0.55 -9.38
CA GLY A 106 -3.38 0.48 -9.58
C GLY A 106 -4.66 0.28 -8.77
N PHE A 107 -5.47 1.33 -8.73
CA PHE A 107 -6.67 1.43 -7.92
C PHE A 107 -7.88 0.97 -8.74
N ALA A 108 -8.25 -0.30 -8.65
CA ALA A 108 -9.29 -0.91 -9.49
C ALA A 108 -10.74 -0.67 -8.99
N GLU A 109 -10.92 0.08 -7.90
CA GLU A 109 -12.22 0.38 -7.32
C GLU A 109 -13.20 1.01 -8.35
N PRO A 110 -12.80 1.97 -9.22
CA PRO A 110 -13.70 2.52 -10.22
C PRO A 110 -14.21 1.49 -11.23
N LEU A 111 -13.39 0.46 -11.54
CA LEU A 111 -13.74 -0.59 -12.49
C LEU A 111 -14.90 -1.46 -12.00
N VAL A 112 -15.13 -1.50 -10.69
CA VAL A 112 -16.22 -2.24 -10.04
C VAL A 112 -17.29 -1.33 -9.46
N GLY A 113 -17.28 -0.04 -9.84
CA GLY A 113 -18.26 0.96 -9.39
C GLY A 113 -18.07 1.46 -7.96
N LEU A 114 -16.92 1.19 -7.34
CA LEU A 114 -16.57 1.70 -6.02
C LEU A 114 -15.82 3.02 -6.12
N PRO A 115 -16.11 4.01 -5.26
CA PRO A 115 -15.42 5.29 -5.30
C PRO A 115 -14.03 5.19 -4.67
N ILE A 116 -13.06 5.90 -5.24
CA ILE A 116 -11.82 6.24 -4.53
C ILE A 116 -12.14 7.30 -3.48
N THR A 117 -11.77 7.05 -2.23
CA THR A 117 -12.09 7.96 -1.12
C THR A 117 -11.40 9.30 -1.30
N ARG A 118 -12.01 10.38 -0.79
CA ARG A 118 -11.41 11.73 -0.84
C ARG A 118 -10.00 11.76 -0.23
N THR A 119 -9.77 11.02 0.85
CA THR A 119 -8.46 10.92 1.50
C THR A 119 -7.42 10.30 0.58
N LEU A 120 -7.76 9.23 -0.14
CA LEU A 120 -6.87 8.64 -1.15
C LEU A 120 -6.59 9.61 -2.28
N VAL A 121 -7.59 10.32 -2.82
CA VAL A 121 -7.37 11.31 -3.89
C VAL A 121 -6.48 12.47 -3.43
N LEU A 122 -6.64 12.94 -2.19
CA LEU A 122 -5.76 13.98 -1.64
C LEU A 122 -4.32 13.49 -1.56
N ARG A 123 -4.11 12.25 -1.11
CA ARG A 123 -2.79 11.63 -1.12
C ARG A 123 -2.26 11.49 -2.56
N MET A 124 -3.09 11.05 -3.51
CA MET A 124 -2.73 10.97 -4.95
C MET A 124 -2.15 12.28 -5.45
N ARG A 125 -2.76 13.41 -5.11
CA ARG A 125 -2.28 14.73 -5.49
C ARG A 125 -0.96 15.15 -4.85
N GLN A 126 -0.55 14.53 -3.74
CA GLN A 126 0.73 14.79 -3.08
C GLN A 126 1.87 13.95 -3.66
N VAL A 127 1.57 12.74 -4.12
CA VAL A 127 2.60 11.73 -4.47
C VAL A 127 2.69 11.50 -5.97
N MET A 128 1.56 11.52 -6.68
CA MET A 128 1.52 11.26 -8.11
C MET A 128 1.66 12.54 -8.92
N VAL A 129 2.12 12.40 -10.15
CA VAL A 129 2.15 13.48 -11.12
C VAL A 129 0.72 13.95 -11.39
N PRO A 130 0.44 15.27 -11.39
CA PRO A 130 -0.93 15.80 -11.49
C PRO A 130 -1.73 15.26 -12.68
N SER A 131 -1.09 15.03 -13.83
CA SER A 131 -1.74 14.52 -15.05
C SER A 131 -2.24 13.08 -14.94
N SER A 132 -1.67 12.27 -14.04
CA SER A 132 -2.04 10.87 -13.87
C SER A 132 -3.08 10.65 -12.77
N VAL A 133 -3.41 11.67 -11.98
CA VAL A 133 -4.35 11.53 -10.86
C VAL A 133 -5.76 11.18 -11.35
N SER A 134 -6.25 11.85 -12.40
CA SER A 134 -7.59 11.56 -12.94
C SER A 134 -7.67 10.17 -13.54
N GLU A 135 -6.65 9.77 -14.31
CA GLU A 135 -6.55 8.44 -14.91
C GLU A 135 -6.57 7.35 -13.80
N ALA A 136 -5.75 7.51 -12.76
CA ALA A 136 -5.73 6.58 -11.63
C ALA A 136 -7.06 6.56 -10.84
N ALA A 137 -7.63 7.73 -10.53
CA ALA A 137 -8.77 7.83 -9.63
C ALA A 137 -10.14 7.62 -10.30
N MET A 138 -10.26 7.92 -11.59
CA MET A 138 -11.54 7.86 -12.31
C MET A 138 -11.62 6.67 -13.27
N GLU A 139 -10.49 6.31 -13.91
CA GLU A 139 -10.45 5.23 -14.90
C GLU A 139 -9.97 3.91 -14.28
N GLY A 140 -9.42 3.95 -13.07
CA GLY A 140 -8.90 2.78 -12.38
C GLY A 140 -7.70 2.15 -13.09
N ALA A 141 -6.86 2.98 -13.71
CA ALA A 141 -5.75 2.52 -14.53
C ALA A 141 -4.74 1.65 -13.76
N LEU A 142 -4.25 0.62 -14.46
CA LEU A 142 -3.24 -0.31 -13.96
C LEU A 142 -1.91 -0.08 -14.68
N TYR A 143 -0.88 0.27 -13.92
CA TYR A 143 0.41 0.70 -14.44
C TYR A 143 1.43 -0.45 -14.42
N LYS A 144 2.30 -0.49 -15.43
CA LYS A 144 3.54 -1.28 -15.35
C LYS A 144 4.46 -0.69 -14.28
N PRO A 145 5.43 -1.45 -13.75
CA PRO A 145 6.34 -0.96 -12.71
C PRO A 145 7.06 0.33 -13.11
N THR A 146 7.58 0.41 -14.34
CA THR A 146 8.27 1.59 -14.86
C THR A 146 7.36 2.81 -14.99
N ASP A 147 6.14 2.60 -15.49
CA ASP A 147 5.15 3.67 -15.70
C ASP A 147 4.64 4.20 -14.34
N ALA A 148 4.53 3.30 -13.36
CA ALA A 148 4.18 3.64 -11.99
C ALA A 148 5.29 4.42 -11.25
N VAL A 149 6.56 4.23 -11.61
CA VAL A 149 7.64 5.12 -11.15
C VAL A 149 7.51 6.49 -11.82
N GLN A 150 7.28 6.53 -13.13
CA GLN A 150 7.15 7.79 -13.88
C GLN A 150 5.98 8.67 -13.39
N ASN A 151 4.87 8.05 -12.99
CA ASN A 151 3.71 8.76 -12.47
C ASN A 151 3.75 9.00 -10.95
N GLY A 152 4.79 8.53 -10.24
CA GLY A 152 5.00 8.72 -8.80
C GLY A 152 4.34 7.69 -7.87
N LEU A 153 3.51 6.78 -8.41
CA LEU A 153 2.86 5.71 -7.64
C LEU A 153 3.88 4.77 -6.97
N LEU A 154 5.00 4.51 -7.62
CA LEU A 154 6.14 3.79 -7.04
C LEU A 154 7.34 4.72 -6.87
N SER A 155 8.20 4.40 -5.91
CA SER A 155 9.47 5.09 -5.73
C SER A 155 10.51 4.58 -6.73
N GLU A 156 10.68 3.26 -6.81
CA GLU A 156 11.69 2.61 -7.65
C GLU A 156 11.26 1.19 -8.02
N VAL A 157 11.95 0.62 -9.02
CA VAL A 157 11.85 -0.80 -9.37
C VAL A 157 13.13 -1.56 -9.02
N GLY A 158 13.06 -2.89 -9.04
CA GLY A 158 14.21 -3.81 -8.95
C GLY A 158 13.96 -5.11 -9.72
N ILE A 159 14.95 -5.97 -9.86
CA ILE A 159 14.88 -7.17 -10.70
C ILE A 159 14.31 -8.40 -9.98
N SER A 160 14.29 -8.39 -8.64
CA SER A 160 13.75 -9.48 -7.82
C SER A 160 13.38 -9.02 -6.42
N LEU A 161 12.54 -9.79 -5.71
CA LEU A 161 12.21 -9.55 -4.30
C LEU A 161 13.45 -9.55 -3.40
N GLU A 162 14.45 -10.38 -3.71
CA GLU A 162 15.72 -10.40 -2.97
C GLU A 162 16.48 -9.07 -3.11
N GLU A 163 16.50 -8.50 -4.32
CA GLU A 163 17.12 -7.19 -4.55
C GLU A 163 16.33 -6.08 -3.83
N LEU A 164 15.00 -6.12 -3.91
CA LEU A 164 14.15 -5.18 -3.17
C LEU A 164 14.43 -5.26 -1.67
N ARG A 165 14.58 -6.46 -1.12
CA ARG A 165 14.93 -6.65 0.30
C ARG A 165 16.25 -6.00 0.66
N LYS A 166 17.29 -6.17 -0.17
CA LYS A 166 18.59 -5.50 0.02
C LYS A 166 18.44 -3.98 0.00
N LYS A 167 17.62 -3.45 -0.91
CA LYS A 167 17.32 -2.02 -1.02
C LYS A 167 16.58 -1.49 0.22
N SER A 168 15.55 -2.19 0.68
CA SER A 168 14.80 -1.85 1.91
C SER A 168 15.71 -1.83 3.14
N LEU A 169 16.55 -2.84 3.31
CA LEU A 169 17.50 -2.89 4.44
C LEU A 169 18.53 -1.75 4.38
N SER A 170 19.05 -1.43 3.19
CA SER A 170 19.91 -0.27 2.99
C SER A 170 19.20 1.03 3.35
N LYS A 171 17.93 1.19 2.94
CA LYS A 171 17.10 2.35 3.31
C LYS A 171 16.91 2.46 4.82
N ILE A 172 16.65 1.34 5.50
CA ILE A 172 16.51 1.29 6.95
C ILE A 172 17.82 1.69 7.64
N ASN A 173 18.98 1.27 7.13
CA ASN A 173 20.27 1.70 7.66
C ASN A 173 20.46 3.21 7.57
N VAL A 174 20.09 3.83 6.44
CA VAL A 174 20.11 5.31 6.33
C VAL A 174 19.13 5.94 7.32
N LEU A 175 17.90 5.43 7.41
CA LEU A 175 16.92 5.92 8.39
C LEU A 175 17.44 5.78 9.83
N ASN A 176 18.27 4.79 10.11
CA ASN A 176 18.84 4.57 11.44
C ASN A 176 19.76 5.70 11.91
N GLU A 177 20.36 6.46 10.99
CA GLU A 177 21.23 7.60 11.27
C GLU A 177 20.46 8.83 11.81
N PHE A 178 19.13 8.88 11.63
CA PHE A 178 18.31 10.02 12.01
C PHE A 178 17.52 9.79 13.32
N PRO A 179 17.22 10.86 14.10
CA PRO A 179 16.45 10.74 15.34
C PRO A 179 15.01 10.27 15.13
N ARG A 180 14.59 9.27 15.91
CA ARG A 180 13.24 8.66 15.85
C ARG A 180 12.08 9.65 16.02
N ARG A 181 12.25 10.66 16.87
CA ARG A 181 11.17 11.56 17.33
C ARG A 181 10.61 12.49 16.26
N GLN A 182 11.19 12.50 15.06
CA GLN A 182 10.81 13.44 14.00
C GLN A 182 9.85 12.83 12.97
N TRP A 183 9.79 11.51 12.83
CA TRP A 183 9.09 10.87 11.71
C TRP A 183 7.59 11.08 11.72
N SER A 184 6.92 10.92 12.85
CA SER A 184 5.46 11.11 12.92
C SER A 184 5.05 12.52 12.47
N LYS A 185 5.77 13.54 12.95
CA LYS A 185 5.55 14.95 12.56
C LYS A 185 5.88 15.21 11.10
N GLN A 186 6.92 14.58 10.56
CA GLN A 186 7.31 14.73 9.16
C GLN A 186 6.31 14.08 8.19
N LYS A 187 5.63 13.01 8.62
CA LYS A 187 4.61 12.32 7.84
C LYS A 187 3.26 13.05 7.77
N GLU A 188 3.02 13.99 8.69
CA GLU A 188 1.83 14.83 8.71
C GLU A 188 1.90 16.03 7.74
N LEU A 189 3.06 16.28 7.13
CA LEU A 189 3.31 17.34 6.14
C LEU A 189 2.94 16.91 4.72
#